data_AF-A0A4U0W6P5-F1
#
_entry.id   AF-A0A4U0W6P5-F1
#
_cell.length_a   1.000
_cell.length_b   1.000
_cell.length_c   1.000
_cell.angle_alpha   90.00
_cell.angle_beta   90.00
_cell.angle_gamma   90.00
#
_symmetry.space_group_name_H-M   'P 1'
#
loop_
_entity.id
_entity.type
_entity.pdbx_description
1 polymer ?
#
loop_
_entity_poly.entity_id
_entity_poly.type
_entity_poly.pdbx_seq_one_letter_code
_entity_poly.pdbx_strand_id
1 'polypeptide(L)'
;MDPAFVPFQPSQVRHRRFCFCIPVRWGTWVLTAVTAVLSATIALATLLSLWSDDNDMPRLAAVQVVMVFVWSGLVVICGFGWVGTIMQKSAWVEWYYEFCWWHLWANVLFGFFGLLLFNMPLSRAESIASCYTVGMAQEQLMHLAYKVTAERANAIAATCQNQTQLGVILVDLVWAVAILVELWLVLVVGHYTDELADRDAATQFGVDIENRTRRTTLPGSRPSKDISHITAPGSIPRDRTTAVGSSRGG
;
A
#
# COMPACT_ATOMS: atom_id res chain seq x y z
N MET A 1 48.56 -5.27 -1.21
CA MET A 1 47.74 -6.34 -0.59
C MET A 1 46.32 -6.05 -1.00
N ASP A 2 45.84 -6.74 -2.02
CA ASP A 2 44.45 -6.57 -2.46
C ASP A 2 43.55 -7.22 -1.41
N PRO A 3 42.49 -6.52 -0.94
CA PRO A 3 41.57 -7.10 0.03
C PRO A 3 40.94 -8.35 -0.58
N ALA A 4 41.04 -9.47 0.13
CA ALA A 4 40.46 -10.74 -0.29
C ALA A 4 38.95 -10.57 -0.49
N PHE A 5 38.50 -10.70 -1.73
CA PHE A 5 37.10 -10.59 -2.11
C PHE A 5 36.33 -11.75 -1.50
N VAL A 6 35.54 -11.50 -0.46
CA VAL A 6 34.64 -12.49 0.13
C VAL A 6 33.41 -12.59 -0.78
N PRO A 7 33.17 -13.73 -1.46
CA PRO A 7 32.04 -13.85 -2.37
C PRO A 7 30.72 -13.74 -1.61
N PHE A 8 29.80 -12.96 -2.17
CA PHE A 8 28.45 -12.79 -1.65
C PHE A 8 27.75 -14.15 -1.58
N GLN A 9 27.25 -14.55 -0.41
CA GLN A 9 26.55 -15.82 -0.25
C GLN A 9 25.03 -15.66 -0.43
N PRO A 10 24.33 -16.63 -1.05
CA PRO A 10 22.87 -16.60 -1.18
C PRO A 10 22.13 -16.55 0.16
N SER A 11 22.77 -17.01 1.25
CA SER A 11 22.25 -16.94 2.62
C SER A 11 22.23 -15.52 3.19
N GLN A 12 22.96 -14.58 2.59
CA GLN A 12 23.01 -13.19 3.02
C GLN A 12 21.81 -12.37 2.49
N VAL A 13 21.09 -12.89 1.50
CA VAL A 13 19.86 -12.27 0.99
C VAL A 13 18.72 -12.57 1.95
N ARG A 14 18.29 -11.57 2.73
CA ARG A 14 17.17 -11.73 3.67
C ARG A 14 15.85 -11.70 2.90
N HIS A 15 15.23 -12.86 2.73
CA HIS A 15 13.82 -12.93 2.35
C HIS A 15 12.96 -12.42 3.52
N ARG A 16 12.41 -11.21 3.39
CA ARG A 16 11.49 -10.64 4.38
C ARG A 16 10.06 -11.10 4.06
N ARG A 17 9.35 -11.63 5.05
CA ARG A 17 7.93 -12.01 4.94
C ARG A 17 7.11 -11.12 5.86
N PHE A 18 5.95 -10.65 5.42
CA PHE A 18 5.03 -9.86 6.24
C PHE A 18 4.16 -10.73 7.16
N CYS A 19 3.63 -10.12 8.23
CA CYS A 19 2.53 -10.69 9.01
C CYS A 19 1.39 -11.05 8.05
N PHE A 20 0.93 -12.31 8.11
CA PHE A 20 0.03 -13.01 7.17
C PHE A 20 0.66 -13.76 5.98
N CYS A 21 1.99 -13.96 5.95
CA CYS A 21 2.66 -14.82 4.94
C CYS A 21 2.46 -14.40 3.48
N ILE A 22 1.85 -13.23 3.23
CA ILE A 22 1.69 -12.68 1.89
C ILE A 22 3.05 -12.12 1.46
N PRO A 23 3.61 -12.56 0.33
CA PRO A 23 4.82 -11.96 -0.22
C PRO A 23 4.58 -10.47 -0.42
N VAL A 24 5.54 -9.63 -0.02
CA VAL A 24 5.43 -8.15 -0.03
C VAL A 24 4.88 -7.65 -1.37
N ARG A 25 5.30 -8.28 -2.46
CA ARG A 25 4.80 -8.07 -3.82
C ARG A 25 3.29 -8.12 -4.00
N TRP A 26 2.65 -9.16 -3.48
CA TRP A 26 1.20 -9.34 -3.66
C TRP A 26 0.42 -8.30 -2.88
N GLY A 27 0.93 -7.89 -1.72
CA GLY A 27 0.36 -6.78 -0.96
C GLY A 27 0.31 -5.50 -1.79
N THR A 28 1.47 -5.05 -2.28
CA THR A 28 1.57 -3.82 -3.09
C THR A 28 0.75 -3.93 -4.39
N TRP A 29 0.75 -5.09 -5.04
CA TRP A 29 -0.03 -5.32 -6.26
C TRP A 29 -1.54 -5.24 -6.03
N VAL A 30 -2.08 -5.96 -5.04
CA VAL A 30 -3.53 -5.93 -4.74
C VAL A 30 -3.96 -4.53 -4.30
N LEU A 31 -3.16 -3.86 -3.46
CA LEU A 31 -3.52 -2.54 -2.95
C LEU A 31 -3.50 -1.48 -4.05
N THR A 32 -2.49 -1.49 -4.93
CA THR A 32 -2.46 -0.60 -6.09
C THR A 32 -3.63 -0.86 -7.05
N ALA A 33 -4.06 -2.13 -7.21
CA ALA A 33 -5.28 -2.48 -7.95
C ALA A 33 -6.51 -1.77 -7.38
N VAL A 34 -6.76 -2.01 -6.08
CA VAL A 34 -7.97 -1.56 -5.41
C VAL A 34 -8.00 -0.04 -5.37
N THR A 35 -6.88 0.59 -5.03
CA THR A 35 -6.77 2.06 -5.03
C THR A 35 -6.95 2.63 -6.43
N ALA A 36 -6.40 2.01 -7.47
CA ALA A 36 -6.61 2.45 -8.86
C ALA A 36 -8.08 2.37 -9.28
N VAL A 37 -8.78 1.27 -8.94
CA VAL A 37 -10.20 1.11 -9.28
C VAL A 37 -11.05 2.14 -8.54
N LEU A 38 -10.86 2.30 -7.23
CA LEU A 38 -11.61 3.27 -6.44
C LEU A 38 -11.36 4.71 -6.93
N SER A 39 -10.10 5.09 -7.14
CA SER A 39 -9.76 6.42 -7.65
C SER A 39 -10.31 6.66 -9.07
N ALA A 40 -10.25 5.66 -9.96
CA ALA A 40 -10.83 5.77 -11.30
C ALA A 40 -12.35 5.93 -11.25
N THR A 41 -13.05 5.20 -10.37
CA THR A 41 -14.51 5.33 -10.22
C THR A 41 -14.90 6.72 -9.70
N ILE A 42 -14.17 7.26 -8.73
CA ILE A 42 -14.42 8.59 -8.19
C ILE A 42 -14.10 9.66 -9.25
N ALA A 43 -12.95 9.55 -9.92
CA ALA A 43 -12.58 10.45 -11.01
C ALA A 43 -13.65 10.48 -12.10
N LEU A 44 -14.13 9.32 -12.54
CA LEU A 44 -15.17 9.20 -13.55
C LEU A 44 -16.50 9.80 -13.07
N ALA A 45 -16.92 9.52 -11.84
CA ALA A 45 -18.13 10.11 -11.28
C ALA A 45 -18.04 11.64 -11.21
N THR A 46 -16.90 12.19 -10.77
CA THR A 46 -16.68 13.65 -10.73
C THR A 46 -16.64 14.27 -12.12
N LEU A 47 -16.07 13.58 -13.10
CA LEU A 47 -16.02 14.04 -14.49
C LEU A 47 -17.42 14.05 -15.13
N LEU A 48 -18.21 13.01 -14.90
CA LEU A 48 -19.60 12.95 -15.36
C LEU A 48 -20.45 14.05 -14.70
N SER A 49 -20.23 14.31 -13.41
CA SER A 49 -20.88 15.43 -12.72
C SER A 49 -20.50 16.78 -13.29
N LEU A 50 -19.25 16.97 -13.70
CA LEU A 50 -18.77 18.22 -14.30
C LEU A 50 -19.42 18.50 -15.67
N TRP A 51 -19.72 17.44 -16.42
CA TRP A 51 -20.39 17.53 -17.73
C TRP A 51 -21.92 17.60 -17.65
N SER A 52 -22.50 17.51 -16.45
CA SER A 52 -23.92 17.77 -16.27
C SER A 52 -24.21 19.27 -16.42
N ASP A 53 -25.23 19.62 -17.20
CA ASP A 53 -25.65 21.01 -17.47
C ASP A 53 -26.14 21.77 -16.22
N ASP A 54 -26.25 21.12 -15.06
CA ASP A 54 -26.75 21.69 -13.80
C ASP A 54 -25.69 22.49 -13.00
N ASN A 55 -24.47 22.66 -13.54
CA ASN A 55 -23.37 23.35 -12.83
C ASN A 55 -23.40 24.88 -13.00
N ASP A 56 -24.42 25.54 -12.48
CA ASP A 56 -24.53 27.01 -12.52
C ASP A 56 -23.51 27.74 -11.61
N MET A 57 -22.80 27.03 -10.74
CA MET A 57 -21.86 27.63 -9.78
C MET A 57 -20.38 27.45 -10.21
N PRO A 58 -19.69 28.51 -10.68
CA PRO A 58 -18.31 28.40 -11.19
C PRO A 58 -17.30 27.97 -10.11
N ARG A 59 -17.58 28.27 -8.83
CA ARG A 59 -16.75 27.81 -7.71
C ARG A 59 -16.81 26.29 -7.52
N LEU A 60 -18.00 25.70 -7.68
CA LEU A 60 -18.19 24.26 -7.52
C LEU A 60 -17.53 23.49 -8.67
N ALA A 61 -17.69 24.00 -9.90
CA ALA A 61 -17.02 23.47 -11.08
C ALA A 61 -15.49 23.48 -10.93
N ALA A 62 -14.91 24.57 -10.41
CA ALA A 62 -13.47 24.65 -10.16
C ALA A 62 -12.99 23.57 -9.18
N VAL A 63 -13.73 23.32 -8.10
CA VAL A 63 -13.41 22.26 -7.13
C VAL A 63 -13.51 20.87 -7.78
N GLN A 64 -14.54 20.63 -8.59
CA GLN A 64 -14.71 19.37 -9.31
C GLN A 64 -13.57 19.12 -10.31
N VAL A 65 -13.11 20.15 -11.02
CA VAL A 65 -11.95 20.05 -11.93
C VAL A 65 -10.69 19.65 -11.15
N VAL A 66 -10.42 20.30 -10.01
CA VAL A 66 -9.29 19.94 -9.15
C VAL A 66 -9.41 18.49 -8.67
N MET A 67 -10.60 18.05 -8.25
CA MET A 67 -10.84 16.66 -7.85
C MET A 67 -10.57 15.67 -8.97
N VAL A 68 -10.99 15.94 -10.21
CA VAL A 68 -10.69 15.07 -11.35
C VAL A 68 -9.18 14.90 -11.52
N PHE A 69 -8.41 15.99 -11.44
CA PHE A 69 -6.94 15.91 -11.54
C PHE A 69 -6.30 15.14 -10.38
N VAL A 70 -6.76 15.33 -9.15
CA VAL A 70 -6.25 14.62 -7.98
C VAL A 70 -6.52 13.11 -8.10
N TRP A 71 -7.75 12.71 -8.38
CA TRP A 71 -8.13 11.30 -8.47
C TRP A 71 -7.53 10.61 -9.71
N SER A 72 -7.46 11.28 -10.85
CA SER A 72 -6.77 10.74 -12.04
C SER A 72 -5.25 10.64 -11.84
N GLY A 73 -4.64 11.61 -11.16
CA GLY A 73 -3.23 11.55 -10.76
C GLY A 73 -2.95 10.35 -9.85
N LEU A 74 -3.86 10.04 -8.93
CA LEU A 74 -3.75 8.86 -8.07
C LEU A 74 -3.80 7.55 -8.86
N VAL A 75 -4.63 7.45 -9.91
CA VAL A 75 -4.63 6.29 -10.83
C VAL A 75 -3.26 6.13 -11.48
N VAL A 76 -2.65 7.23 -11.94
CA VAL A 76 -1.32 7.22 -12.56
C VAL A 76 -0.26 6.74 -11.57
N ILE A 77 -0.26 7.26 -10.33
CA ILE A 77 0.64 6.82 -9.26
C ILE A 77 0.46 5.32 -8.97
N CYS A 78 -0.77 4.83 -8.91
CA CYS A 78 -1.03 3.39 -8.75
C CYS A 78 -0.48 2.56 -9.92
N GLY A 79 -0.51 3.10 -11.14
CA GLY A 79 0.11 2.50 -12.32
C GLY A 79 1.62 2.29 -12.17
N PHE A 80 2.34 3.25 -11.58
CA PHE A 80 3.77 3.09 -11.27
C PHE A 80 4.02 1.95 -10.29
N GLY A 81 3.22 1.84 -9.22
CA GLY A 81 3.32 0.73 -8.26
C GLY A 81 3.00 -0.62 -8.89
N TRP A 82 1.98 -0.68 -9.74
CA TRP A 82 1.60 -1.89 -10.47
C TRP A 82 2.69 -2.36 -11.44
N VAL A 83 3.19 -1.46 -12.30
CA VAL A 83 4.25 -1.78 -13.27
C VAL A 83 5.56 -2.11 -12.55
N GLY A 84 5.91 -1.36 -11.51
CA GLY A 84 7.13 -1.58 -10.72
C GLY A 84 7.16 -2.95 -10.04
N THR A 85 6.02 -3.43 -9.52
CA THR A 85 5.93 -4.76 -8.91
C THR A 85 6.07 -5.89 -9.94
N ILE A 86 5.54 -5.72 -11.15
CA ILE A 86 5.65 -6.71 -12.24
C ILE A 86 7.05 -6.74 -12.85
N MET A 87 7.60 -5.58 -13.21
CA MET A 87 8.90 -5.49 -13.90
C MET A 87 10.10 -5.69 -12.97
N GLN A 88 9.89 -5.68 -11.65
CA GLN A 88 10.93 -5.85 -10.64
C GLN A 88 12.08 -4.82 -10.74
N LYS A 89 11.81 -3.62 -11.30
CA LYS A 89 12.84 -2.57 -11.43
C LYS A 89 12.85 -1.68 -10.20
N SER A 90 13.98 -1.65 -9.48
CA SER A 90 14.19 -0.82 -8.28
C SER A 90 13.83 0.66 -8.50
N ALA A 91 14.31 1.26 -9.58
CA ALA A 91 14.04 2.67 -9.89
C ALA A 91 12.53 3.01 -9.93
N TRP A 92 11.70 2.15 -10.53
CA TRP A 92 10.24 2.42 -10.63
C TRP A 92 9.55 2.33 -9.27
N VAL A 93 10.01 1.40 -8.43
CA VAL A 93 9.47 1.20 -7.08
C VAL A 93 9.93 2.33 -6.15
N GLU A 94 11.16 2.83 -6.32
CA GLU A 94 11.68 3.98 -5.59
C GLU A 94 10.89 5.26 -5.88
N TRP A 95 10.63 5.56 -7.16
CA TRP A 95 9.75 6.67 -7.54
C TRP A 95 8.36 6.52 -6.92
N TYR A 96 7.78 5.31 -6.98
CA TYR A 96 6.48 5.04 -6.36
C TYR A 96 6.51 5.27 -4.85
N TYR A 97 7.56 4.84 -4.16
CA TYR A 97 7.77 5.07 -2.73
C TYR A 97 7.83 6.57 -2.37
N GLU A 98 8.58 7.36 -3.14
CA GLU A 98 8.63 8.81 -2.96
C GLU A 98 7.25 9.46 -3.18
N PHE A 99 6.52 9.05 -4.22
CA PHE A 99 5.16 9.53 -4.44
C PHE A 99 4.20 9.17 -3.32
N CYS A 100 4.30 7.97 -2.74
CA CYS A 100 3.50 7.58 -1.58
C CYS A 100 3.78 8.47 -0.36
N TRP A 101 5.04 8.84 -0.13
CA TRP A 101 5.39 9.80 0.93
C TRP A 101 4.81 11.18 0.67
N TRP A 102 4.96 11.71 -0.54
CA TRP A 102 4.37 13.01 -0.91
C TRP A 102 2.85 13.01 -0.77
N HIS A 103 2.20 11.94 -1.20
CA HIS A 103 0.76 11.74 -1.06
C HIS A 103 0.33 11.70 0.41
N LEU A 104 1.04 10.95 1.26
CA LEU A 104 0.78 10.89 2.69
C LEU A 104 0.90 12.28 3.34
N TRP A 105 1.97 13.02 3.04
CA TRP A 105 2.16 14.38 3.55
C TRP A 105 1.06 15.34 3.10
N ALA A 106 0.68 15.28 1.83
CA ALA A 106 -0.42 16.07 1.30
C ALA A 106 -1.74 15.73 2.01
N ASN A 107 -2.07 14.44 2.18
CA ASN A 107 -3.29 14.01 2.88
C ASN A 107 -3.31 14.38 4.35
N VAL A 108 -2.17 14.31 5.04
CA VAL A 108 -2.07 14.78 6.41
C VAL A 108 -2.31 16.28 6.48
N LEU A 109 -1.64 17.08 5.64
CA LEU A 109 -1.74 18.53 5.67
C LEU A 109 -3.13 19.04 5.26
N PHE A 110 -3.60 18.66 4.07
CA PHE A 110 -4.88 19.10 3.53
C PHE A 110 -6.06 18.45 4.27
N GLY A 111 -5.92 17.19 4.68
CA GLY A 111 -6.92 16.50 5.47
C GLY A 111 -7.09 17.14 6.84
N PHE A 112 -5.99 17.36 7.58
CA PHE A 112 -6.04 18.04 8.88
C PHE A 112 -6.63 19.45 8.76
N PHE A 113 -6.19 20.23 7.78
CA PHE A 113 -6.75 21.56 7.53
C PHE A 113 -8.25 21.51 7.17
N GLY A 114 -8.66 20.55 6.34
CA GLY A 114 -10.06 20.30 6.01
C GLY A 114 -10.90 19.97 7.24
N LEU A 115 -10.45 19.05 8.08
CA LEU A 115 -11.13 18.69 9.33
C LEU A 115 -11.27 19.89 10.26
N LEU A 116 -10.22 20.70 10.40
CA LEU A 116 -10.29 21.94 11.18
C LEU A 116 -11.37 22.88 10.64
N LEU A 117 -11.43 23.09 9.33
CA LEU A 117 -12.44 23.95 8.71
C LEU A 117 -13.86 23.40 8.87
N PHE A 118 -14.06 22.09 8.69
CA PHE A 118 -15.37 21.45 8.88
C PHE A 118 -15.82 21.46 10.34
N ASN A 119 -14.88 21.47 11.29
CA ASN A 119 -15.19 21.53 12.71
C ASN A 119 -15.59 22.95 13.17
N MET A 120 -15.34 23.99 12.35
CA MET A 120 -15.71 25.37 12.69
C MET A 120 -17.23 25.55 12.73
N PRO A 121 -17.75 26.38 13.66
CA PRO A 121 -19.19 26.58 13.84
C PRO A 121 -19.86 27.15 12.58
N LEU A 122 -19.15 27.99 11.83
CA LEU A 122 -19.65 28.58 10.58
C LEU A 122 -19.93 27.52 9.51
N SER A 123 -18.96 26.62 9.26
CA SER A 123 -19.10 25.55 8.27
C SER A 123 -20.20 24.57 8.66
N ARG A 124 -20.31 24.25 9.95
CA ARG A 124 -21.40 23.41 10.47
C ARG A 124 -22.78 24.06 10.26
N ALA A 125 -22.91 25.36 10.51
CA ALA A 125 -24.16 26.07 10.30
C ALA A 125 -24.57 26.09 8.83
N GLU A 126 -23.63 26.33 7.91
CA GLU A 126 -23.88 26.27 6.47
C GLU A 126 -24.28 24.86 6.01
N SER A 127 -23.64 23.82 6.55
CA SER A 127 -23.95 22.42 6.25
C SER A 127 -25.35 22.03 6.73
N ILE A 128 -25.72 22.44 7.94
CA ILE A 128 -27.08 22.22 8.48
C ILE A 128 -28.11 22.96 7.65
N ALA A 129 -27.83 24.21 7.26
CA ALA A 129 -28.71 25.00 6.40
C ALA A 129 -28.94 24.31 5.05
N SER A 130 -27.87 23.77 4.45
CA SER A 130 -27.93 23.05 3.17
C SER A 130 -28.67 21.72 3.28
N CYS A 131 -28.47 20.97 4.38
CA CYS A 131 -29.27 19.78 4.67
C CYS A 131 -30.76 20.12 4.81
N TYR A 132 -31.07 21.21 5.52
CA TYR A 132 -32.44 21.63 5.74
C TYR A 132 -33.16 22.02 4.45
N THR A 133 -32.50 22.77 3.56
CA THR A 133 -33.10 23.16 2.27
C THR A 133 -33.38 21.95 1.38
N VAL A 134 -32.44 21.00 1.30
CA VAL A 134 -32.61 19.76 0.52
C VAL A 134 -33.69 18.87 1.15
N GLY A 135 -33.67 18.69 2.47
CA GLY A 135 -34.67 17.89 3.18
C GLY A 135 -36.09 18.43 3.02
N MET A 136 -36.25 19.75 3.08
CA MET A 136 -37.54 20.42 2.83
C MET A 136 -38.01 20.24 1.39
N ALA A 137 -37.11 20.40 0.41
CA ALA A 137 -37.44 20.21 -1.00
C ALA A 137 -37.84 18.75 -1.30
N GLN A 138 -37.13 17.78 -0.72
CA GLN A 138 -37.44 16.35 -0.86
C GLN A 138 -38.82 16.00 -0.30
N GLU A 139 -39.17 16.55 0.87
CA GLU A 139 -40.48 16.33 1.50
C GLU A 139 -41.63 16.98 0.70
N GLN A 140 -41.40 18.17 0.13
CA GLN A 140 -42.36 18.82 -0.77
C GLN A 140 -42.62 18.00 -2.03
N LEU A 141 -41.56 17.43 -2.62
CA LEU A 141 -41.63 16.54 -3.78
C LEU A 141 -42.34 15.23 -3.47
N MET A 142 -42.01 14.56 -2.36
CA MET A 142 -42.60 13.26 -2.03
C MET A 142 -44.09 13.34 -1.66
N HIS A 143 -44.52 14.39 -0.98
CA HIS A 143 -45.90 14.48 -0.49
C HIS A 143 -46.84 15.30 -1.39
N LEU A 144 -46.34 15.86 -2.52
CA LEU A 144 -47.05 16.88 -3.31
C LEU A 144 -47.67 17.98 -2.41
N ALA A 145 -47.09 18.19 -1.24
CA ALA A 145 -47.69 19.00 -0.20
C ALA A 145 -47.31 20.44 -0.44
N TYR A 146 -48.31 21.28 -0.72
CA TYR A 146 -48.12 22.72 -0.91
C TYR A 146 -47.55 23.42 0.34
N LYS A 147 -47.74 22.84 1.53
CA LYS A 147 -47.14 23.32 2.80
C LYS A 147 -46.67 22.17 3.67
N VAL A 148 -45.40 22.22 4.07
CA VAL A 148 -44.85 21.39 5.15
C VAL A 148 -45.31 21.98 6.48
N THR A 149 -45.85 21.16 7.38
CA THR A 149 -46.29 21.62 8.72
C THR A 149 -45.10 22.03 9.58
N ALA A 150 -45.30 22.97 10.52
CA ALA A 150 -44.23 23.47 11.39
C ALA A 150 -43.60 22.35 12.25
N GLU A 151 -44.39 21.38 12.68
CA GLU A 151 -43.91 20.20 13.42
C GLU A 151 -42.93 19.36 12.59
N ARG A 152 -43.25 19.12 11.31
CA ARG A 152 -42.40 18.34 10.41
C ARG A 152 -41.13 19.09 10.02
N ALA A 153 -41.23 20.40 9.80
CA ALA A 153 -40.07 21.25 9.56
C ALA A 153 -39.08 21.22 10.75
N ASN A 154 -39.58 21.27 11.99
CA ASN A 154 -38.75 21.16 13.19
C ASN A 154 -38.10 19.76 13.32
N ALA A 155 -38.81 18.69 12.95
CA ALA A 155 -38.26 17.34 12.94
C ALA A 155 -37.13 17.17 11.91
N ILE A 156 -37.27 17.76 10.73
CA ILE A 156 -36.22 17.78 9.69
C ILE A 156 -34.99 18.54 10.19
N ALA A 157 -35.19 19.71 10.80
CA ALA A 157 -34.10 20.51 11.34
C ALA A 157 -33.30 19.74 12.42
N ALA A 158 -33.99 19.09 13.36
CA ALA A 158 -33.35 18.27 14.39
C ALA A 158 -32.59 17.07 13.79
N THR A 159 -33.16 16.43 12.77
CA THR A 159 -32.50 15.32 12.06
C THR A 159 -31.25 15.79 11.34
N CYS A 160 -31.31 16.91 10.62
CA CYS A 160 -30.16 17.50 9.94
C CYS A 160 -29.02 17.85 10.92
N GLN A 161 -29.34 18.44 12.08
CA GLN A 161 -28.32 18.71 13.10
C GLN A 161 -27.60 17.43 13.55
N ASN A 162 -28.36 16.38 13.88
CA ASN A 162 -27.78 15.12 14.34
C ASN A 162 -26.97 14.43 13.23
N GLN A 163 -27.47 14.42 11.99
CA GLN A 163 -26.81 13.82 10.84
C GLN A 163 -25.51 14.56 10.48
N THR A 164 -25.51 15.89 10.49
CA THR A 164 -24.27 16.66 10.27
C THR A 164 -23.24 16.37 11.35
N GLN A 165 -23.66 16.29 12.62
CA GLN A 165 -22.74 15.98 13.72
C GLN A 165 -22.14 14.57 13.59
N LEU A 166 -22.97 13.57 13.29
CA LEU A 166 -22.52 12.20 13.07
C LEU A 166 -21.63 12.10 11.82
N GLY A 167 -21.97 12.84 10.76
CA GLY A 167 -21.19 12.92 9.53
C GLY A 167 -19.77 13.41 9.75
N VAL A 168 -19.59 14.48 10.54
CA VAL A 168 -18.24 14.99 10.88
C VAL A 168 -17.42 13.91 11.61
N ILE A 169 -18.01 13.24 12.60
CA ILE A 169 -17.32 12.18 13.36
C ILE A 169 -16.93 11.02 12.42
N LEU A 170 -17.81 10.62 11.52
CA LEU A 170 -17.51 9.55 10.57
C LEU A 170 -16.39 9.94 9.60
N VAL A 171 -16.40 11.18 9.09
CA VAL A 171 -15.34 11.69 8.21
C VAL A 171 -13.99 11.71 8.94
N ASP A 172 -13.95 12.15 10.20
CA ASP A 172 -12.73 12.12 11.03
C ASP A 172 -12.19 10.68 11.17
N LEU A 173 -13.07 9.72 11.47
CA LEU A 173 -12.68 8.31 11.63
C LEU A 173 -12.18 7.70 10.32
N VAL A 174 -12.88 7.94 9.21
CA VAL A 174 -12.47 7.43 7.89
C VAL A 174 -11.12 8.03 7.49
N TRP A 175 -10.91 9.32 7.70
CA TRP A 175 -9.62 9.97 7.43
C TRP A 175 -8.49 9.37 8.28
N ALA A 176 -8.71 9.18 9.58
CA ALA A 176 -7.69 8.58 10.45
C ALA A 176 -7.33 7.15 10.01
N VAL A 177 -8.31 6.33 9.65
CA VAL A 177 -8.08 4.98 9.10
C VAL A 177 -7.32 5.04 7.78
N ALA A 178 -7.68 5.97 6.88
CA ALA A 178 -6.99 6.15 5.60
C ALA A 178 -5.50 6.48 5.80
N ILE A 179 -5.16 7.40 6.72
CA ILE A 179 -3.77 7.73 7.06
C ILE A 179 -3.01 6.51 7.60
N LEU A 180 -3.63 5.70 8.45
CA LEU A 180 -3.01 4.47 8.97
C LEU A 180 -2.74 3.46 7.84
N VAL A 181 -3.68 3.31 6.91
CA VAL A 181 -3.53 2.44 5.74
C VAL A 181 -2.42 2.95 4.81
N GLU A 182 -2.36 4.25 4.56
CA GLU A 182 -1.31 4.87 3.75
C GLU A 182 0.07 4.75 4.39
N LEU A 183 0.18 4.99 5.70
CA LEU A 183 1.43 4.80 6.43
C LEU A 183 1.88 3.33 6.37
N TRP A 184 0.95 2.40 6.56
CA TRP A 184 1.23 0.98 6.43
C TRP A 184 1.71 0.62 5.02
N LEU A 185 1.07 1.16 3.98
CA LEU A 185 1.49 1.02 2.58
C LEU A 185 2.91 1.50 2.35
N VAL A 186 3.26 2.70 2.83
CA VAL A 186 4.61 3.26 2.72
C VAL A 186 5.65 2.34 3.35
N LEU A 187 5.37 1.76 4.53
CA LEU A 187 6.28 0.81 5.19
C LEU A 187 6.44 -0.49 4.38
N VAL A 188 5.36 -1.00 3.79
CA VAL A 188 5.38 -2.19 2.92
C VAL A 188 6.25 -1.95 1.70
N VAL A 189 6.06 -0.81 1.03
CA VAL A 189 6.83 -0.44 -0.16
C VAL A 189 8.30 -0.19 0.21
N GLY A 190 8.60 0.46 1.34
CA GLY A 190 9.98 0.68 1.80
C GLY A 190 10.73 -0.62 2.08
N HIS A 191 10.07 -1.62 2.65
CA HIS A 191 10.69 -2.95 2.79
C HIS A 191 10.89 -3.67 1.45
N TYR A 192 10.03 -3.41 0.47
CA TYR A 192 10.18 -3.96 -0.88
C TYR A 192 11.35 -3.30 -1.63
N THR A 193 11.57 -1.99 -1.47
CA THR A 193 12.72 -1.30 -2.06
C THR A 193 14.04 -1.83 -1.50
N ASP A 194 14.10 -2.07 -0.18
CA ASP A 194 15.27 -2.69 0.46
C ASP A 194 15.55 -4.09 -0.12
N GLU A 195 14.51 -4.92 -0.29
CA GLU A 195 14.66 -6.26 -0.87
C GLU A 195 15.15 -6.20 -2.32
N LEU A 196 14.66 -5.24 -3.12
CA LEU A 196 15.12 -5.05 -4.49
C LEU A 196 16.58 -4.56 -4.54
N ALA A 197 16.99 -3.67 -3.63
CA ALA A 197 18.37 -3.22 -3.54
C ALA A 197 19.33 -4.38 -3.22
N ASP A 198 18.96 -5.25 -2.28
CA ASP A 198 19.73 -6.47 -1.96
C ASP A 198 19.84 -7.41 -3.18
N ARG A 199 18.78 -7.51 -3.99
CA ARG A 199 18.75 -8.35 -5.21
C ARG A 199 19.59 -7.75 -6.34
N ASP A 200 19.53 -6.44 -6.54
CA ASP A 200 20.32 -5.73 -7.54
C ASP A 200 21.82 -5.86 -7.21
N ALA A 201 22.18 -5.73 -5.93
CA ALA A 201 23.55 -5.96 -5.47
C ALA A 201 24.02 -7.41 -5.72
N ALA A 202 23.20 -8.42 -5.39
CA ALA A 202 23.55 -9.82 -5.65
C ALA A 202 23.73 -10.12 -7.15
N THR A 203 22.89 -9.52 -8.00
CA THR A 203 22.98 -9.65 -9.46
C THR A 203 24.28 -9.04 -9.99
N GLN A 204 24.71 -7.89 -9.44
CA GLN A 204 26.00 -7.27 -9.78
C GLN A 204 27.20 -8.17 -9.43
N PHE A 205 27.07 -9.02 -8.40
CA PHE A 205 28.08 -10.01 -8.02
C PHE A 205 27.93 -11.37 -8.72
N GLY A 206 26.99 -11.50 -9.67
CA GLY A 206 26.78 -12.73 -10.45
C GLY A 206 26.09 -13.86 -9.68
N VAL A 207 25.41 -13.55 -8.57
CA VAL A 207 24.65 -14.52 -7.77
C VAL A 207 23.18 -14.44 -8.18
N ASP A 208 22.72 -15.42 -8.98
CA ASP A 208 21.30 -15.56 -9.30
C ASP A 208 20.55 -16.27 -8.16
N ILE A 209 19.72 -15.51 -7.43
CA ILE A 209 18.98 -15.97 -6.25
C ILE A 209 17.68 -16.67 -6.65
N GLU A 210 17.12 -16.33 -7.82
CA GLU A 210 15.80 -16.77 -8.25
C GLU A 210 15.86 -18.19 -8.86
N ASN A 211 17.02 -18.57 -9.40
CA ASN A 211 17.26 -19.87 -9.99
C ASN A 211 18.14 -20.78 -9.12
N ARG A 212 17.68 -21.08 -7.88
CA ARG A 212 18.38 -21.99 -6.95
C ARG A 212 18.67 -23.39 -7.55
N THR A 213 17.95 -23.76 -8.61
CA THR A 213 18.01 -25.08 -9.27
C THR A 213 19.12 -25.16 -10.34
N ARG A 214 19.62 -24.04 -10.87
CA ARG A 214 20.84 -24.05 -11.68
C ARG A 214 22.03 -23.96 -10.74
N ARG A 215 22.54 -25.11 -10.31
CA ARG A 215 23.94 -25.20 -9.86
C ARG A 215 24.79 -24.56 -10.94
N THR A 216 25.33 -23.38 -10.66
CA THR A 216 26.39 -22.76 -11.42
C THR A 216 27.59 -23.68 -11.29
N THR A 217 27.77 -24.58 -12.25
CA THR A 217 29.11 -25.02 -12.65
C THR A 217 29.87 -23.75 -12.97
N LEU A 218 30.70 -23.29 -12.05
CA LEU A 218 31.65 -22.23 -12.27
C LEU A 218 32.43 -22.56 -13.56
N PRO A 219 32.42 -21.71 -14.60
CA PRO A 219 33.29 -21.88 -15.75
C PRO A 219 34.71 -21.52 -15.31
N GLY A 220 35.44 -22.48 -14.73
CA GLY A 220 36.80 -22.25 -14.28
C GLY A 220 37.41 -23.31 -13.36
N SER A 221 36.61 -24.12 -12.67
CA SER A 221 37.17 -25.26 -11.91
C SER A 221 37.44 -26.42 -12.86
N ARG A 222 38.62 -26.43 -13.49
CA ARG A 222 39.15 -27.65 -14.11
C ARG A 222 39.11 -28.76 -13.06
N PRO A 223 38.49 -29.93 -13.35
CA PRO A 223 38.76 -31.10 -12.54
C PRO A 223 40.24 -31.43 -12.77
N SER A 224 41.06 -31.27 -11.73
CA SER A 224 42.39 -31.88 -11.70
C SER A 224 42.19 -33.40 -11.70
N LYS A 225 42.06 -33.95 -12.91
CA LYS A 225 42.47 -35.33 -13.19
C LYS A 225 43.97 -35.28 -13.21
N ASP A 226 44.58 -35.64 -12.09
CA ASP A 226 45.85 -36.34 -11.97
C ASP A 226 46.28 -36.28 -10.50
N ILE A 227 46.15 -37.40 -9.80
CA ILE A 227 47.25 -38.07 -9.12
C ILE A 227 46.80 -39.50 -8.85
N SER A 228 47.34 -40.35 -9.69
CA SER A 228 47.45 -41.79 -9.59
C SER A 228 48.20 -42.23 -8.31
N HIS A 229 47.84 -43.43 -7.86
CA HIS A 229 48.72 -44.38 -7.18
C HIS A 229 49.53 -43.92 -5.96
N ILE A 230 49.00 -44.20 -4.77
CA ILE A 230 49.81 -44.81 -3.71
C ILE A 230 49.06 -46.03 -3.17
N THR A 231 49.60 -47.19 -3.52
CA THR A 231 49.25 -48.51 -2.98
C THR A 231 50.12 -48.78 -1.75
N ALA A 232 49.54 -49.58 -0.83
CA ALA A 232 50.18 -50.50 0.11
C ALA A 232 50.13 -50.08 1.60
N PRO A 233 50.36 -51.02 2.54
CA PRO A 233 49.46 -52.11 2.91
C PRO A 233 49.33 -52.20 4.46
N GLY A 234 48.41 -53.02 4.98
CA GLY A 234 48.54 -53.47 6.37
C GLY A 234 47.25 -53.63 7.15
N SER A 235 46.81 -54.88 7.22
CA SER A 235 45.92 -55.47 8.21
C SER A 235 46.15 -55.01 9.65
N ILE A 236 45.07 -54.83 10.43
CA ILE A 236 44.78 -55.55 11.70
C ILE A 236 43.31 -55.28 12.07
N PRO A 237 42.49 -56.32 12.33
CA PRO A 237 41.17 -56.18 12.93
C PRO A 237 41.30 -56.10 14.46
N ARG A 238 40.51 -55.23 15.11
CA ARG A 238 40.36 -55.28 16.57
C ARG A 238 38.90 -55.28 16.98
N ASP A 239 38.57 -56.35 17.68
CA ASP A 239 37.31 -56.73 18.28
C ASP A 239 36.68 -55.69 19.21
N ARG A 240 35.35 -55.61 19.11
CA ARG A 240 34.36 -55.78 20.19
C ARG A 240 34.79 -55.38 21.62
N THR A 241 34.16 -54.34 22.18
CA THR A 241 33.64 -54.41 23.56
C THR A 241 32.44 -53.48 23.78
N THR A 242 31.48 -54.03 24.51
CA THR A 242 30.18 -53.53 24.97
C THR A 242 30.26 -52.64 26.22
N ALA A 243 29.35 -51.66 26.37
CA ALA A 243 28.68 -51.20 27.62
C ALA A 243 27.69 -50.07 27.25
N VAL A 244 26.36 -50.14 27.45
CA VAL A 244 25.54 -50.13 28.69
C VAL A 244 25.57 -48.80 29.46
N GLY A 245 24.38 -48.19 29.65
CA GLY A 245 24.08 -47.10 30.59
C GLY A 245 23.20 -46.01 29.93
N SER A 246 21.86 -46.02 29.96
CA SER A 246 20.90 -45.93 31.08
C SER A 246 20.76 -44.54 31.72
N SER A 247 19.53 -44.02 31.63
CA SER A 247 18.77 -43.27 32.65
C SER A 247 18.85 -41.73 32.76
N ARG A 248 17.66 -41.13 32.52
CA ARG A 248 16.92 -40.09 33.26
C ARG A 248 17.62 -38.82 33.76
N GLY A 249 16.89 -37.71 33.54
CA GLY A 249 16.30 -36.96 34.65
C GLY A 249 16.65 -35.47 34.69
N GLY A 250 15.61 -34.64 34.55
CA GLY A 250 15.64 -33.19 34.67
C GLY A 250 14.41 -32.60 34.01
#